data_AF-L1L820-F1
#
_entry.id   AF-L1L820-F1
#
_cell.length_a   1.000
_cell.length_b   1.000
_cell.length_c   1.000
_cell.angle_alpha   90.00
_cell.angle_beta   90.00
_cell.angle_gamma   90.00
#
_symmetry.space_group_name_H-M   'P 1'
#
loop_
_entity.id
_entity.type
_entity.pdbx_description
1 polymer ?
#
loop_
_entity_poly.entity_id
_entity_poly.type
_entity_poly.pdbx_seq_one_letter_code
_entity_poly.pdbx_strand_id
1 'polypeptide(L)'
;MRTRIRGHLVRPLARPLARPFARPLVRLLAVFSAVAALLLAPGLTTPSSAQPAIDAARTEAAVEQAVEKAAEGMTPVATDPAASKATAADVWNPPSNLVQPLNEVWNHVSSTYPDLYGFRNYGWDQIMANRGSVNYCVRWESDTPVSAALRDQIHAALKKQFGKWMAAMLDNGQGHNAWPYTNVPVNIVGWAVKNRSTLQWTDNSVDIYTGILDGAGAPQCSPDCGRFFHQDGNYSRCPGGAARHYDQSLWLTEGFQGGAGGDWGQRMGRAYFTGALGQENIHIYLHEVGHTFGLDDFYDWTPTGQCCFLMKAGSAAQITEFDKWMFRDFWRHLKYRYGL
;
A
#
# COMPACT_ATOMS: atom_id res chain seq x y z
N MET A 1 -8.85 26.27 42.76
CA MET A 1 -10.17 25.66 43.00
C MET A 1 -10.13 24.23 42.47
N ARG A 2 -10.38 23.25 43.35
CA ARG A 2 -10.41 21.81 43.04
C ARG A 2 -11.82 21.43 42.61
N THR A 3 -11.96 20.63 41.54
CA THR A 3 -13.13 19.76 41.42
C THR A 3 -12.73 18.41 40.84
N ARG A 4 -12.99 17.38 41.63
CA ARG A 4 -12.72 15.95 41.43
C ARG A 4 -14.05 15.32 41.06
N ILE A 5 -14.14 14.51 40.02
CA ILE A 5 -15.30 13.63 39.79
C ILE A 5 -14.82 12.19 39.71
N ARG A 6 -15.40 11.36 40.57
CA ARG A 6 -15.20 9.91 40.72
C ARG A 6 -15.97 9.15 39.64
N GLY A 7 -15.47 7.97 39.28
CA GLY A 7 -16.06 7.08 38.28
C GLY A 7 -17.26 6.27 38.74
N HIS A 8 -17.78 5.46 37.80
CA HIS A 8 -18.61 4.31 38.09
C HIS A 8 -18.33 3.17 37.10
N LEU A 9 -17.92 2.03 37.68
CA LEU A 9 -17.97 0.67 37.12
C LEU A 9 -19.42 0.26 36.88
N VAL A 10 -19.71 -0.35 35.73
CA VAL A 10 -20.75 -1.38 35.59
C VAL A 10 -20.31 -2.44 34.57
N ARG A 11 -20.07 -3.67 35.03
CA ARG A 11 -20.19 -4.92 34.25
C ARG A 11 -21.60 -5.47 34.44
N PRO A 12 -22.14 -6.26 33.50
CA PRO A 12 -22.40 -7.67 33.89
C PRO A 12 -22.32 -8.74 32.78
N LEU A 13 -21.90 -9.93 33.25
CA LEU A 13 -22.43 -11.29 32.98
C LEU A 13 -22.24 -12.00 31.61
N ALA A 14 -22.13 -13.32 31.73
CA ALA A 14 -21.55 -14.28 30.80
C ALA A 14 -22.57 -15.27 30.19
N ARG A 15 -22.28 -15.71 28.94
CA ARG A 15 -22.39 -17.05 28.27
C ARG A 15 -23.56 -18.02 28.59
N PRO A 16 -24.06 -18.80 27.60
CA PRO A 16 -23.40 -20.06 27.12
C PRO A 16 -23.46 -20.28 25.59
N LEU A 17 -22.39 -20.74 24.91
CA LEU A 17 -22.02 -22.14 24.58
C LEU A 17 -23.12 -23.00 23.91
N ALA A 18 -22.98 -23.24 22.61
CA ALA A 18 -23.45 -24.45 21.92
C ALA A 18 -22.43 -24.87 20.83
N ARG A 19 -22.13 -26.17 20.79
CA ARG A 19 -21.13 -26.85 19.94
C ARG A 19 -21.81 -27.53 18.73
N PRO A 20 -21.05 -28.05 17.75
CA PRO A 20 -21.45 -28.17 16.35
C PRO A 20 -22.05 -29.53 15.97
N PHE A 21 -22.79 -29.59 14.86
CA PHE A 21 -23.18 -30.84 14.21
C PHE A 21 -22.50 -31.02 12.84
N ALA A 22 -22.09 -32.27 12.62
CA ALA A 22 -21.21 -32.76 11.57
C ALA A 22 -21.90 -32.92 10.20
N ARG A 23 -21.08 -32.86 9.14
CA ARG A 23 -21.38 -33.32 7.77
C ARG A 23 -21.23 -34.85 7.67
N PRO A 24 -21.94 -35.51 6.74
CA PRO A 24 -21.43 -36.73 6.11
C PRO A 24 -21.01 -36.50 4.65
N LEU A 25 -19.84 -37.04 4.30
CA LEU A 25 -19.35 -37.30 2.95
C LEU A 25 -20.23 -38.37 2.28
N VAL A 26 -20.52 -38.21 0.99
CA VAL A 26 -20.88 -39.32 0.09
C VAL A 26 -19.93 -39.29 -1.10
N ARG A 27 -19.10 -40.33 -1.22
CA ARG A 27 -18.32 -40.69 -2.42
C ARG A 27 -19.19 -41.59 -3.29
N LEU A 28 -19.27 -41.32 -4.60
CA LEU A 28 -19.81 -42.26 -5.58
C LEU A 28 -18.73 -42.52 -6.64
N LEU A 29 -18.21 -43.75 -6.67
CA LEU A 29 -17.50 -44.31 -7.83
C LEU A 29 -18.55 -44.89 -8.78
N ALA A 30 -18.43 -44.61 -10.08
CA ALA A 30 -19.14 -45.35 -11.11
C ALA A 30 -18.12 -46.00 -12.06
N VAL A 31 -18.18 -47.33 -12.13
CA VAL A 31 -17.45 -48.19 -13.07
C VAL A 31 -18.36 -48.38 -14.28
N PHE A 32 -17.85 -48.21 -15.50
CA PHE A 32 -18.56 -48.59 -16.73
C PHE A 32 -18.03 -49.92 -17.26
N SER A 33 -18.95 -50.81 -17.62
CA SER A 33 -18.71 -51.95 -18.50
C SER A 33 -19.94 -52.14 -19.38
N ALA A 34 -19.74 -52.11 -20.70
CA ALA A 34 -20.58 -52.82 -21.65
C ALA A 34 -19.82 -53.01 -22.97
N VAL A 35 -19.67 -54.27 -23.34
CA VAL A 35 -19.23 -54.77 -24.65
C VAL A 35 -20.48 -55.01 -25.51
N ALA A 36 -20.45 -54.68 -26.80
CA ALA A 36 -21.28 -55.35 -27.80
C ALA A 36 -20.62 -55.30 -29.20
N ALA A 37 -20.59 -56.47 -29.84
CA ALA A 37 -20.01 -56.81 -31.13
C ALA A 37 -21.00 -56.54 -32.29
N LEU A 38 -20.55 -55.88 -33.37
CA LEU A 38 -20.28 -56.42 -34.72
C LEU A 38 -21.49 -56.45 -35.68
N LEU A 39 -21.35 -55.78 -36.85
CA LEU A 39 -21.77 -56.25 -38.19
C LEU A 39 -21.26 -55.27 -39.28
N LEU A 40 -20.76 -55.85 -40.38
CA LEU A 40 -20.02 -55.19 -41.46
C LEU A 40 -20.92 -54.43 -42.46
N ALA A 41 -20.50 -53.21 -42.84
CA ALA A 41 -20.75 -52.62 -44.15
C ALA A 41 -19.62 -51.60 -44.47
N PRO A 42 -19.04 -51.59 -45.69
CA PRO A 42 -17.97 -50.66 -46.04
C PRO A 42 -18.53 -49.32 -46.52
N GLY A 43 -18.00 -48.23 -45.96
CA GLY A 43 -18.16 -46.89 -46.50
C GLY A 43 -19.27 -46.08 -45.83
N LEU A 44 -18.93 -45.44 -44.70
CA LEU A 44 -19.45 -44.18 -44.18
C LEU A 44 -18.68 -43.92 -42.87
N THR A 45 -17.71 -42.99 -42.88
CA THR A 45 -17.00 -42.58 -41.66
C THR A 45 -17.95 -41.73 -40.81
N THR A 46 -18.63 -42.36 -39.87
CA THR A 46 -19.28 -41.66 -38.75
C THR A 46 -18.19 -41.17 -37.79
N PRO A 47 -18.29 -39.94 -37.24
CA PRO A 47 -17.36 -39.51 -36.21
C PRO A 47 -17.57 -40.40 -34.98
N SER A 48 -16.48 -41.03 -34.53
CA SER A 48 -16.46 -41.86 -33.33
C SER A 48 -16.90 -41.03 -32.13
N SER A 49 -17.82 -41.56 -31.31
CA SER A 49 -18.26 -40.94 -30.04
C SER A 49 -17.14 -40.77 -29.01
N ALA A 50 -15.94 -41.32 -29.28
CA ALA A 50 -14.74 -41.12 -28.46
C ALA A 50 -13.91 -39.89 -28.88
N GLN A 51 -14.16 -39.29 -30.05
CA GLN A 51 -13.35 -38.19 -30.58
C GLN A 51 -13.32 -36.95 -29.65
N PRO A 52 -14.46 -36.50 -29.08
CA PRO A 52 -14.45 -35.34 -28.17
C PRO A 52 -13.68 -35.62 -26.87
N ALA A 53 -13.68 -36.87 -26.39
CA ALA A 53 -12.95 -37.28 -25.19
C ALA A 53 -11.44 -37.36 -25.45
N ILE A 54 -11.03 -37.80 -26.64
CA ILE A 54 -9.63 -37.84 -27.06
C ILE A 54 -9.10 -36.40 -27.28
N ASP A 55 -9.90 -35.51 -27.84
CA ASP A 55 -9.54 -34.10 -28.05
C ASP A 55 -9.48 -33.33 -26.72
N ALA A 56 -10.37 -33.62 -25.76
CA ALA A 56 -10.29 -33.09 -24.40
C ALA A 56 -9.04 -33.59 -23.65
N ALA A 57 -8.72 -34.89 -23.71
CA ALA A 57 -7.53 -35.46 -23.09
C ALA A 57 -6.23 -34.93 -23.71
N ARG A 58 -6.21 -34.66 -25.03
CA ARG A 58 -5.08 -33.98 -25.70
C ARG A 58 -4.94 -32.53 -25.29
N THR A 59 -6.05 -31.86 -25.00
CA THR A 59 -6.05 -30.46 -24.52
C THR A 59 -5.57 -30.39 -23.07
N GLU A 60 -6.00 -31.31 -22.20
CA GLU A 60 -5.52 -31.41 -20.82
C GLU A 60 -4.01 -31.74 -20.76
N ALA A 61 -3.53 -32.69 -21.56
CA ALA A 61 -2.10 -33.01 -21.63
C ALA A 61 -1.25 -31.85 -22.20
N ALA A 62 -1.81 -31.07 -23.15
CA ALA A 62 -1.14 -29.88 -23.68
C ALA A 62 -1.11 -28.73 -22.66
N VAL A 63 -2.14 -28.60 -21.82
CA VAL A 63 -2.18 -27.65 -20.71
C VAL A 63 -1.20 -28.07 -19.62
N GLU A 64 -1.12 -29.36 -19.29
CA GLU A 64 -0.19 -29.87 -18.26
C GLU A 64 1.28 -29.70 -18.69
N GLN A 65 1.61 -29.98 -19.96
CA GLN A 65 2.94 -29.68 -20.51
C GLN A 65 3.24 -28.17 -20.59
N ALA A 66 2.23 -27.32 -20.83
CA ALA A 66 2.41 -25.87 -20.81
C ALA A 66 2.62 -25.34 -19.37
N VAL A 67 2.00 -25.96 -18.37
CA VAL A 67 2.17 -25.65 -16.94
C VAL A 67 3.55 -26.11 -16.46
N GLU A 68 4.02 -27.29 -16.88
CA GLU A 68 5.34 -27.81 -16.53
C GLU A 68 6.47 -26.98 -17.18
N LYS A 69 6.30 -26.59 -18.44
CA LYS A 69 7.21 -25.67 -19.13
C LYS A 69 7.21 -24.24 -18.57
N ALA A 70 6.09 -23.81 -17.96
CA ALA A 70 6.03 -22.54 -17.22
C ALA A 70 6.68 -22.63 -15.83
N ALA A 71 6.71 -23.82 -15.22
CA ALA A 71 7.36 -24.07 -13.93
C ALA A 71 8.89 -24.13 -14.04
N GLU A 72 9.44 -24.62 -15.16
CA GLU A 72 10.90 -24.67 -15.42
C GLU A 72 11.55 -23.28 -15.59
N GLY A 73 10.75 -22.23 -15.79
CA GLY A 73 11.21 -20.82 -15.83
C GLY A 73 11.11 -20.07 -14.50
N MET A 74 10.54 -20.68 -13.46
CA MET A 74 10.32 -20.02 -12.17
C MET A 74 11.54 -20.20 -11.27
N THR A 75 12.55 -19.37 -11.48
CA THR A 75 13.59 -19.14 -10.47
C THR A 75 12.94 -18.71 -9.15
N PRO A 76 13.47 -19.09 -7.97
CA PRO A 76 12.94 -18.65 -6.70
C PRO A 76 12.83 -17.13 -6.68
N VAL A 77 11.68 -16.63 -6.23
CA VAL A 77 11.40 -15.20 -6.02
C VAL A 77 12.60 -14.58 -5.31
N ALA A 78 13.30 -13.71 -6.03
CA ALA A 78 14.42 -12.95 -5.52
C ALA A 78 13.95 -12.13 -4.31
N THR A 79 14.81 -12.12 -3.30
CA THR A 79 14.82 -11.17 -2.17
C THR A 79 14.41 -9.77 -2.60
N ASP A 80 13.66 -9.07 -1.74
CA ASP A 80 13.29 -7.65 -1.85
C ASP A 80 14.35 -6.84 -2.61
N PRO A 81 13.98 -5.98 -3.58
CA PRO A 81 14.96 -5.13 -4.25
C PRO A 81 15.67 -4.30 -3.20
N ALA A 82 16.92 -4.65 -2.91
CA ALA A 82 17.71 -3.98 -1.90
C ALA A 82 17.80 -2.50 -2.24
N ALA A 83 17.48 -1.63 -1.28
CA ALA A 83 17.65 -0.19 -1.46
C ALA A 83 19.11 0.12 -1.80
N SER A 84 19.33 0.89 -2.87
CA SER A 84 20.67 1.33 -3.26
C SER A 84 21.12 2.45 -2.32
N LYS A 85 22.14 2.17 -1.52
CA LYS A 85 22.78 3.16 -0.66
C LYS A 85 23.84 3.94 -1.44
N ALA A 86 23.80 5.26 -1.35
CA ALA A 86 24.86 6.14 -1.84
C ALA A 86 25.39 7.03 -0.73
N THR A 87 26.69 7.32 -0.73
CA THR A 87 27.30 8.33 0.14
C THR A 87 27.00 9.71 -0.44
N ALA A 88 25.85 10.26 -0.08
CA ALA A 88 25.47 11.64 -0.41
C ALA A 88 26.33 12.65 0.37
N ALA A 89 26.71 13.73 -0.28
CA ALA A 89 27.41 14.82 0.40
C ALA A 89 26.49 15.53 1.41
N ASP A 90 27.04 15.91 2.55
CA ASP A 90 26.36 16.79 3.51
C ASP A 90 26.54 18.25 3.07
N VAL A 91 25.66 18.70 2.19
CA VAL A 91 25.64 20.08 1.69
C VAL A 91 24.22 20.61 1.70
N TRP A 92 24.04 21.76 2.35
CA TRP A 92 22.82 22.56 2.29
C TRP A 92 23.08 23.85 1.50
N ASN A 93 22.46 23.97 0.33
CA ASN A 93 22.64 25.13 -0.55
C ASN A 93 21.38 25.37 -1.42
N PRO A 94 20.27 25.83 -0.82
CA PRO A 94 19.08 26.19 -1.59
C PRO A 94 19.34 27.43 -2.47
N PRO A 95 18.61 27.60 -3.59
CA PRO A 95 18.58 28.85 -4.34
C PRO A 95 18.33 30.04 -3.41
N SER A 96 19.03 31.16 -3.63
CA SER A 96 19.00 32.31 -2.72
C SER A 96 17.60 32.88 -2.50
N ASN A 97 16.74 32.83 -3.53
CA ASN A 97 15.35 33.25 -3.46
C ASN A 97 14.45 32.31 -2.63
N LEU A 98 14.92 31.11 -2.29
CA LEU A 98 14.18 30.15 -1.47
C LEU A 98 14.62 30.15 0.00
N VAL A 99 15.77 30.73 0.34
CA VAL A 99 16.27 30.77 1.72
C VAL A 99 15.26 31.38 2.69
N GLN A 100 14.72 32.55 2.38
CA GLN A 100 13.74 33.22 3.23
C GLN A 100 12.44 32.42 3.39
N PRO A 101 11.72 32.04 2.31
CA PRO A 101 10.45 31.32 2.47
C PRO A 101 10.61 29.95 3.13
N LEU A 102 11.74 29.25 2.93
CA LEU A 102 12.00 27.99 3.65
C LEU A 102 12.13 28.21 5.17
N ASN A 103 12.84 29.27 5.58
CA ASN A 103 12.93 29.62 7.01
C ASN A 103 11.57 30.00 7.60
N GLU A 104 10.71 30.69 6.84
CA GLU A 104 9.34 31.01 7.27
C GLU A 104 8.51 29.74 7.48
N VAL A 105 8.57 28.78 6.54
CA VAL A 105 7.93 27.46 6.67
C VAL A 105 8.43 26.73 7.91
N TRP A 106 9.75 26.62 8.08
CA TRP A 106 10.31 25.91 9.22
C TRP A 106 9.91 26.54 10.56
N ASN A 107 9.96 27.87 10.66
CA ASN A 107 9.53 28.59 11.86
C ASN A 107 8.05 28.36 12.16
N HIS A 108 7.21 28.36 11.13
CA HIS A 108 5.78 28.04 11.28
C HIS A 108 5.60 26.64 11.87
N VAL A 109 6.11 25.61 11.20
CA VAL A 109 6.04 24.20 11.63
C VAL A 109 6.56 24.05 13.07
N SER A 110 7.73 24.63 13.37
CA SER A 110 8.37 24.55 14.69
C SER A 110 7.54 25.20 15.80
N SER A 111 6.77 26.23 15.48
CA SER A 111 5.88 26.91 16.44
C SER A 111 4.53 26.20 16.61
N THR A 112 4.06 25.54 15.56
CA THR A 112 2.77 24.82 15.53
C THR A 112 2.84 23.48 16.26
N TYR A 113 3.95 22.73 16.10
CA TYR A 113 4.07 21.37 16.62
C TYR A 113 5.04 21.28 17.82
N PRO A 114 4.52 21.11 19.05
CA PRO A 114 5.35 21.13 20.26
C PRO A 114 6.30 19.94 20.40
N ASP A 115 6.00 18.82 19.72
CA ASP A 115 6.83 17.60 19.74
C ASP A 115 7.38 17.23 18.35
N LEU A 116 7.65 18.23 17.51
CA LEU A 116 8.25 18.05 16.18
C LEU A 116 9.51 17.16 16.24
N TYR A 117 10.33 17.36 17.28
CA TYR A 117 11.58 16.64 17.45
C TYR A 117 11.46 15.26 18.12
N GLY A 118 10.42 15.01 18.91
CA GLY A 118 10.19 13.73 19.60
C GLY A 118 9.24 12.79 18.85
N PHE A 119 8.45 13.27 17.90
CA PHE A 119 7.67 12.42 17.02
C PHE A 119 8.58 11.53 16.15
N ARG A 120 8.32 10.21 16.13
CA ARG A 120 9.19 9.16 15.56
C ARG A 120 8.53 8.30 14.47
N ASN A 121 7.41 8.77 13.91
CA ASN A 121 6.69 8.04 12.86
C ASN A 121 6.56 8.81 11.53
N TYR A 122 7.35 9.86 11.29
CA TYR A 122 7.37 10.49 9.96
C TYR A 122 7.77 9.47 8.88
N GLY A 123 7.42 9.72 7.62
CA GLY A 123 7.88 8.94 6.47
C GLY A 123 9.42 8.80 6.44
N TRP A 124 10.14 9.81 6.94
CA TRP A 124 11.58 9.73 7.16
C TRP A 124 11.96 8.58 8.10
N ASP A 125 11.31 8.50 9.27
CA ASP A 125 11.55 7.45 10.25
C ASP A 125 11.19 6.06 9.69
N GLN A 126 10.12 5.98 8.88
CA GLN A 126 9.66 4.75 8.23
C GLN A 126 10.74 4.20 7.30
N ILE A 127 11.19 5.03 6.38
CA ILE A 127 12.21 4.66 5.39
C ILE A 127 13.54 4.30 6.08
N MET A 128 13.93 5.05 7.12
CA MET A 128 15.16 4.77 7.86
C MET A 128 15.07 3.45 8.65
N ALA A 129 13.94 3.18 9.32
CA ALA A 129 13.70 1.92 10.02
C ALA A 129 13.74 0.72 9.05
N ASN A 130 13.21 0.89 7.85
CA ASN A 130 13.14 -0.15 6.82
C ASN A 130 14.35 -0.18 5.89
N ARG A 131 15.41 0.56 6.23
CA ARG A 131 16.69 0.55 5.49
C ARG A 131 16.52 0.93 4.01
N GLY A 132 15.59 1.84 3.73
CA GLY A 132 15.40 2.42 2.40
C GLY A 132 14.18 1.91 1.64
N SER A 133 13.17 1.36 2.29
CA SER A 133 11.89 0.97 1.66
C SER A 133 10.70 1.44 2.49
N VAL A 134 9.51 1.34 1.92
CA VAL A 134 8.25 1.56 2.64
C VAL A 134 7.24 0.49 2.25
N ASN A 135 6.51 -0.02 3.24
CA ASN A 135 5.48 -1.03 3.06
C ASN A 135 4.10 -0.38 3.19
N TYR A 136 3.24 -0.67 2.24
CA TYR A 136 1.87 -0.18 2.14
C TYR A 136 0.86 -1.31 2.33
N CYS A 137 -0.25 -0.98 2.99
CA CYS A 137 -1.45 -1.81 2.98
C CYS A 137 -2.67 -1.02 2.46
N VAL A 138 -3.36 -1.54 1.45
CA VAL A 138 -4.52 -0.87 0.84
C VAL A 138 -5.77 -1.22 1.63
N ARG A 139 -6.52 -0.20 2.06
CA ARG A 139 -7.87 -0.32 2.64
C ARG A 139 -8.91 0.05 1.59
N TRP A 140 -9.65 -0.94 1.13
CA TRP A 140 -10.72 -0.75 0.16
C TRP A 140 -12.05 -0.59 0.88
N GLU A 141 -12.43 0.65 1.19
CA GLU A 141 -13.67 0.98 1.91
C GLU A 141 -14.82 1.20 0.92
N SER A 142 -15.09 0.17 0.10
CA SER A 142 -16.15 0.14 -0.90
C SER A 142 -16.59 -1.30 -1.17
N ASP A 143 -17.84 -1.49 -1.57
CA ASP A 143 -18.35 -2.77 -2.05
C ASP A 143 -18.13 -2.96 -3.57
N THR A 144 -17.57 -1.95 -4.26
CA THR A 144 -17.25 -2.04 -5.69
C THR A 144 -16.25 -3.18 -5.94
N PRO A 145 -16.53 -4.10 -6.89
CA PRO A 145 -15.60 -5.18 -7.19
C PRO A 145 -14.25 -4.66 -7.67
N VAL A 146 -13.19 -5.36 -7.29
CA VAL A 146 -11.81 -5.06 -7.72
C VAL A 146 -11.31 -6.27 -8.50
N SER A 147 -10.85 -6.05 -9.73
CA SER A 147 -10.16 -7.08 -10.53
C SER A 147 -8.66 -7.12 -10.22
N ALA A 148 -7.98 -8.21 -10.58
CA ALA A 148 -6.52 -8.28 -10.48
C ALA A 148 -5.85 -7.13 -11.26
N ALA A 149 -6.36 -6.81 -12.45
CA ALA A 149 -5.84 -5.71 -13.26
C ALA A 149 -5.99 -4.34 -12.57
N LEU A 150 -7.13 -4.06 -11.92
CA LEU A 150 -7.32 -2.82 -11.17
C LEU A 150 -6.38 -2.77 -9.95
N ARG A 151 -6.21 -3.89 -9.24
CA ARG A 151 -5.23 -4.00 -8.14
C ARG A 151 -3.83 -3.64 -8.63
N ASP A 152 -3.40 -4.22 -9.74
CA ASP A 152 -2.04 -4.00 -10.26
C ASP A 152 -1.84 -2.56 -10.74
N GLN A 153 -2.87 -1.95 -11.33
CA GLN A 153 -2.86 -0.52 -11.67
C GLN A 153 -2.75 0.38 -10.44
N ILE A 154 -3.49 0.06 -9.36
CA ILE A 154 -3.39 0.77 -8.08
C ILE A 154 -1.97 0.64 -7.50
N HIS A 155 -1.39 -0.56 -7.51
CA HIS A 155 -0.02 -0.78 -7.03
C HIS A 155 1.00 0.03 -7.85
N ALA A 156 0.90 0.00 -9.18
CA ALA A 156 1.80 0.74 -10.06
C ALA A 156 1.68 2.25 -9.86
N ALA A 157 0.45 2.78 -9.77
CA ALA A 157 0.20 4.18 -9.50
C ALA A 157 0.77 4.59 -8.14
N LEU A 158 0.49 3.82 -7.08
CA LEU A 158 0.99 4.08 -5.73
C LEU A 158 2.53 4.17 -5.69
N LYS A 159 3.21 3.18 -6.28
CA LYS A 159 4.68 3.15 -6.40
C LYS A 159 5.20 4.37 -7.16
N LYS A 160 4.61 4.69 -8.31
CA LYS A 160 5.00 5.82 -9.16
C LYS A 160 4.85 7.15 -8.41
N GLN A 161 3.70 7.38 -7.78
CA GLN A 161 3.39 8.66 -7.16
C GLN A 161 4.22 8.90 -5.89
N PHE A 162 4.37 7.92 -5.00
CA PHE A 162 5.26 8.04 -3.85
C PHE A 162 6.72 8.24 -4.29
N GLY A 163 7.14 7.53 -5.35
CA GLY A 163 8.46 7.68 -5.96
C GLY A 163 8.80 9.10 -6.43
N LYS A 164 7.81 9.95 -6.72
CA LYS A 164 8.05 11.36 -7.09
C LYS A 164 8.60 12.18 -5.93
N TRP A 165 8.11 11.97 -4.71
CA TRP A 165 8.69 12.58 -3.52
C TRP A 165 10.10 12.06 -3.25
N MET A 166 10.33 10.77 -3.45
CA MET A 166 11.67 10.19 -3.30
C MET A 166 12.66 10.76 -4.33
N ALA A 167 12.21 10.95 -5.58
CA ALA A 167 12.99 11.62 -6.61
C ALA A 167 13.31 13.08 -6.25
N ALA A 168 12.47 13.76 -5.48
CA ALA A 168 12.74 15.12 -5.00
C ALA A 168 13.99 15.18 -4.08
N MET A 169 14.36 14.08 -3.41
CA MET A 169 15.59 13.99 -2.62
C MET A 169 16.85 13.78 -3.46
N LEU A 170 16.72 13.57 -4.76
CA LEU A 170 17.85 13.30 -5.63
C LEU A 170 18.27 14.53 -6.44
N ASP A 171 19.57 14.73 -6.59
CA ASP A 171 20.18 15.62 -7.57
C ASP A 171 21.12 14.79 -8.45
N ASN A 172 20.85 14.74 -9.75
CA ASN A 172 21.60 13.93 -10.72
C ASN A 172 21.79 12.45 -10.29
N GLY A 173 20.75 11.86 -9.70
CA GLY A 173 20.75 10.47 -9.23
C GLY A 173 21.48 10.23 -7.90
N GLN A 174 22.00 11.28 -7.26
CA GLN A 174 22.63 11.21 -5.94
C GLN A 174 21.72 11.80 -4.87
N GLY A 175 21.77 11.24 -3.66
CA GLY A 175 21.03 11.81 -2.53
C GLY A 175 21.50 13.23 -2.19
N HIS A 176 20.56 14.08 -1.78
CA HIS A 176 20.82 15.44 -1.35
C HIS A 176 21.00 15.50 0.17
N ASN A 177 21.94 16.33 0.65
CA ASN A 177 22.13 16.65 2.07
C ASN A 177 22.19 15.41 2.99
N ALA A 178 23.16 14.53 2.70
CA ALA A 178 23.37 13.24 3.38
C ALA A 178 22.22 12.21 3.28
N TRP A 179 21.21 12.44 2.43
CA TRP A 179 20.17 11.44 2.18
C TRP A 179 20.76 10.13 1.61
N PRO A 180 20.56 8.97 2.26
CA PRO A 180 21.37 7.78 1.98
C PRO A 180 20.84 6.89 0.85
N TYR A 181 19.65 7.16 0.29
CA TYR A 181 18.98 6.24 -0.65
C TYR A 181 18.79 6.88 -2.03
N THR A 182 19.25 6.19 -3.08
CA THR A 182 18.99 6.61 -4.47
C THR A 182 17.75 5.96 -5.06
N ASN A 183 17.18 4.97 -4.37
CA ASN A 183 15.91 4.35 -4.68
C ASN A 183 15.23 3.95 -3.37
N VAL A 184 13.93 4.20 -3.27
CA VAL A 184 13.09 3.77 -2.15
C VAL A 184 11.94 2.92 -2.68
N PRO A 185 12.06 1.57 -2.66
CA PRO A 185 10.99 0.69 -3.08
C PRO A 185 9.74 0.87 -2.22
N VAL A 186 8.59 0.89 -2.88
CA VAL A 186 7.27 0.85 -2.24
C VAL A 186 6.70 -0.54 -2.44
N ASN A 187 6.52 -1.27 -1.35
CA ASN A 187 6.01 -2.64 -1.36
C ASN A 187 4.54 -2.62 -0.93
N ILE A 188 3.63 -3.21 -1.70
CA ILE A 188 2.26 -3.40 -1.24
C ILE A 188 2.20 -4.78 -0.62
N VAL A 189 2.03 -4.85 0.70
CA VAL A 189 2.11 -6.10 1.46
C VAL A 189 0.74 -6.67 1.81
N GLY A 190 -0.32 -5.84 1.77
CA GLY A 190 -1.65 -6.29 2.12
C GLY A 190 -2.79 -5.47 1.54
N TRP A 191 -3.98 -6.08 1.55
CA TRP A 191 -5.26 -5.49 1.18
C TRP A 191 -6.33 -5.81 2.22
N ALA A 192 -7.10 -4.82 2.62
CA ALA A 192 -8.24 -4.96 3.50
C ALA A 192 -9.55 -4.69 2.77
N VAL A 193 -10.50 -5.61 2.93
CA VAL A 193 -11.88 -5.51 2.42
C VAL A 193 -12.88 -5.95 3.47
N LYS A 194 -14.09 -5.44 3.36
CA LYS A 194 -15.20 -5.90 4.20
C LYS A 194 -15.58 -7.35 3.87
N ASN A 195 -15.73 -7.64 2.58
CA ASN A 195 -16.15 -8.95 2.07
C ASN A 195 -15.10 -9.49 1.08
N ARG A 196 -14.70 -10.76 1.22
CA ARG A 196 -13.69 -11.37 0.33
C ARG A 196 -14.15 -11.41 -1.14
N SER A 197 -15.47 -11.51 -1.35
CA SER A 197 -16.11 -11.52 -2.67
C SER A 197 -15.94 -10.21 -3.45
N THR A 198 -15.58 -9.11 -2.78
CA THR A 198 -15.25 -7.84 -3.43
C THR A 198 -13.99 -7.98 -4.31
N LEU A 199 -13.08 -8.89 -3.96
CA LEU A 199 -11.84 -9.11 -4.70
C LEU A 199 -12.01 -10.25 -5.71
N GLN A 200 -11.93 -9.93 -7.00
CA GLN A 200 -12.10 -10.86 -8.13
C GLN A 200 -10.77 -11.53 -8.54
N TRP A 201 -9.89 -11.78 -7.57
CA TRP A 201 -8.65 -12.53 -7.74
C TRP A 201 -8.44 -13.44 -6.54
N THR A 202 -7.57 -14.45 -6.69
CA THR A 202 -7.30 -15.47 -5.67
C THR A 202 -5.81 -15.78 -5.48
N ASP A 203 -4.92 -15.07 -6.17
CA ASP A 203 -3.48 -15.22 -5.95
C ASP A 203 -3.05 -14.74 -4.54
N ASN A 204 -1.81 -15.07 -4.18
CA ASN A 204 -1.19 -14.80 -2.88
C ASN A 204 -0.11 -13.70 -2.96
N SER A 205 -0.23 -12.78 -3.94
CA SER A 205 0.73 -11.68 -4.11
C SER A 205 0.83 -10.75 -2.91
N VAL A 206 -0.25 -10.64 -2.12
CA VAL A 206 -0.37 -9.79 -0.93
C VAL A 206 -1.22 -10.48 0.14
N ASP A 207 -1.08 -10.09 1.40
CA ASP A 207 -1.96 -10.56 2.47
C ASP A 207 -3.37 -9.99 2.30
N ILE A 208 -4.40 -10.80 2.51
CA ILE A 208 -5.80 -10.36 2.42
C ILE A 208 -6.43 -10.37 3.82
N TYR A 209 -6.79 -9.17 4.28
CA TYR A 209 -7.51 -8.95 5.52
C TYR A 209 -9.00 -8.80 5.19
N THR A 210 -9.81 -9.79 5.58
CA THR A 210 -11.27 -9.74 5.38
C THR A 210 -11.98 -9.65 6.71
N GLY A 211 -12.92 -8.72 6.84
CA GLY A 211 -13.79 -8.62 8.02
C GLY A 211 -13.11 -8.06 9.28
N ILE A 212 -11.87 -7.60 9.18
CA ILE A 212 -11.24 -6.78 10.22
C ILE A 212 -11.70 -5.34 10.01
N LEU A 213 -12.52 -4.82 10.93
CA LEU A 213 -13.12 -3.51 10.82
C LEU A 213 -12.56 -2.57 11.90
N ASP A 214 -12.44 -1.29 11.56
CA ASP A 214 -12.13 -0.23 12.52
C ASP A 214 -13.36 0.17 13.35
N GLY A 215 -13.20 1.15 14.25
CA GLY A 215 -14.29 1.63 15.11
C GLY A 215 -15.46 2.27 14.36
N ALA A 216 -15.27 2.66 13.10
CA ALA A 216 -16.31 3.19 12.22
C ALA A 216 -16.95 2.11 11.33
N GLY A 217 -16.51 0.86 11.45
CA GLY A 217 -16.98 -0.26 10.64
C GLY A 217 -16.37 -0.34 9.24
N ALA A 218 -15.31 0.42 8.97
CA ALA A 218 -14.58 0.38 7.70
C ALA A 218 -13.50 -0.72 7.73
N PRO A 219 -13.22 -1.41 6.61
CA PRO A 219 -12.22 -2.45 6.59
C PRO A 219 -10.81 -1.88 6.82
N GLN A 220 -10.04 -2.53 7.68
CA GLN A 220 -8.68 -2.15 8.01
C GLN A 220 -7.72 -3.33 7.89
N CYS A 221 -6.47 -3.03 7.56
CA CYS A 221 -5.40 -4.01 7.66
C CYS A 221 -5.16 -4.39 9.12
N SER A 222 -4.51 -5.54 9.37
CA SER A 222 -4.29 -6.02 10.75
C SER A 222 -3.53 -4.98 11.59
N PRO A 223 -4.10 -4.47 12.70
CA PRO A 223 -3.39 -3.55 13.59
C PRO A 223 -2.08 -4.12 14.13
N ASP A 224 -2.03 -5.44 14.35
CA ASP A 224 -0.83 -6.17 14.81
C ASP A 224 0.35 -6.07 13.82
N CYS A 225 0.12 -5.59 12.59
CA CYS A 225 1.13 -5.40 11.54
C CYS A 225 1.38 -3.92 11.19
N GLY A 226 0.62 -2.97 11.73
CA GLY A 226 0.71 -1.57 11.31
C GLY A 226 1.67 -0.76 12.17
N ARG A 227 2.62 -0.06 11.55
CA ARG A 227 3.59 0.80 12.26
C ARG A 227 2.91 1.89 13.09
N PHE A 228 1.79 2.41 12.62
CA PHE A 228 0.97 3.36 13.39
C PHE A 228 0.61 2.83 14.80
N PHE A 229 0.38 1.51 14.93
CA PHE A 229 0.05 0.86 16.19
C PHE A 229 1.30 0.34 16.95
N HIS A 230 2.42 0.15 16.24
CA HIS A 230 3.65 -0.46 16.72
C HIS A 230 4.87 0.42 16.42
N GLN A 231 4.85 1.67 16.91
CA GLN A 231 5.97 2.61 16.74
C GLN A 231 7.23 2.18 17.52
N ASP A 232 7.09 1.23 18.44
CA ASP A 232 8.19 0.53 19.13
C ASP A 232 8.92 -0.47 18.23
N GLY A 233 8.43 -0.71 17.00
CA GLY A 233 8.98 -1.67 16.06
C GLY A 233 8.68 -3.13 16.41
N ASN A 234 7.77 -3.38 17.36
CA ASN A 234 7.45 -4.74 17.80
C ASN A 234 6.32 -5.35 16.99
N TYR A 235 6.69 -6.04 15.91
CA TYR A 235 5.76 -6.77 15.04
C TYR A 235 5.64 -8.26 15.38
N SER A 236 5.98 -8.67 16.61
CA SER A 236 5.92 -10.09 17.02
C SER A 236 4.54 -10.73 16.89
N ARG A 237 3.49 -9.90 16.88
CA ARG A 237 2.09 -10.32 16.71
C ARG A 237 1.62 -10.27 15.26
N CYS A 238 2.38 -9.68 14.35
CA CYS A 238 2.05 -9.72 12.93
C CYS A 238 2.20 -11.17 12.44
N PRO A 239 1.16 -11.80 11.83
CA PRO A 239 1.23 -13.20 11.42
C PRO A 239 2.39 -13.53 10.46
N GLY A 240 2.79 -12.58 9.63
CA GLY A 240 3.95 -12.68 8.74
C GLY A 240 5.25 -12.09 9.32
N GLY A 241 5.24 -11.74 10.60
CA GLY A 241 6.35 -11.09 11.30
C GLY A 241 6.69 -9.69 10.76
N ALA A 242 7.85 -9.19 11.16
CA ALA A 242 8.33 -7.87 10.76
C ALA A 242 8.46 -7.72 9.23
N ALA A 243 8.71 -8.78 8.46
CA ALA A 243 8.79 -8.68 7.00
C ALA A 243 7.44 -8.32 6.34
N ARG A 244 6.31 -8.56 7.03
CA ARG A 244 4.95 -8.33 6.51
C ARG A 244 4.24 -7.17 7.20
N HIS A 245 4.97 -6.39 8.01
CA HIS A 245 4.43 -5.15 8.55
C HIS A 245 4.18 -4.11 7.44
N TYR A 246 3.30 -3.15 7.71
CA TYR A 246 3.10 -2.00 6.84
C TYR A 246 3.33 -0.69 7.61
N ASP A 247 3.94 0.28 6.94
CA ASP A 247 4.20 1.62 7.47
C ASP A 247 3.06 2.58 7.16
N GLN A 248 2.51 2.44 5.96
CA GLN A 248 1.51 3.33 5.38
C GLN A 248 0.26 2.56 5.01
N SER A 249 -0.89 3.22 5.13
CA SER A 249 -2.16 2.66 4.66
C SER A 249 -2.82 3.58 3.64
N LEU A 250 -3.15 3.03 2.46
CA LEU A 250 -3.90 3.76 1.44
C LEU A 250 -5.39 3.46 1.58
N TRP A 251 -6.18 4.44 2.03
CA TRP A 251 -7.62 4.28 2.24
C TRP A 251 -8.35 4.81 1.02
N LEU A 252 -8.99 3.92 0.28
CA LEU A 252 -9.81 4.25 -0.88
C LEU A 252 -11.27 4.16 -0.46
N THR A 253 -11.81 5.31 -0.05
CA THR A 253 -13.12 5.41 0.60
C THR A 253 -14.22 5.78 -0.39
N GLU A 254 -15.32 5.03 -0.40
CA GLU A 254 -16.49 5.38 -1.20
C GLU A 254 -17.07 6.74 -0.77
N GLY A 255 -17.36 7.62 -1.73
CA GLY A 255 -18.00 8.92 -1.48
C GLY A 255 -17.15 9.97 -0.74
N PHE A 256 -15.94 9.64 -0.29
CA PHE A 256 -15.06 10.60 0.40
C PHE A 256 -14.60 11.70 -0.56
N GLN A 257 -14.68 12.95 -0.10
CA GLN A 257 -14.28 14.15 -0.85
C GLN A 257 -12.98 14.72 -0.28
N GLY A 258 -12.11 15.21 -1.15
CA GLY A 258 -10.78 15.70 -0.76
C GLY A 258 -9.82 14.56 -0.40
N GLY A 259 -8.82 14.90 0.41
CA GLY A 259 -7.81 13.98 0.92
C GLY A 259 -7.53 14.24 2.40
N ALA A 260 -6.91 13.25 3.03
CA ALA A 260 -6.30 13.39 4.35
C ALA A 260 -5.05 12.50 4.41
N GLY A 261 -3.97 13.00 4.98
CA GLY A 261 -2.67 12.33 4.98
C GLY A 261 -1.92 12.52 6.29
N GLY A 262 -0.94 11.66 6.54
CA GLY A 262 -0.09 11.76 7.71
C GLY A 262 0.83 10.56 7.87
N ASP A 263 1.31 10.37 9.09
CA ASP A 263 2.22 9.30 9.47
C ASP A 263 1.64 7.89 9.30
N TRP A 264 0.31 7.75 9.28
CA TRP A 264 -0.40 6.48 9.12
C TRP A 264 -0.72 6.10 7.67
N GLY A 265 -0.58 7.03 6.72
CA GLY A 265 -1.03 6.81 5.35
C GLY A 265 -1.73 7.99 4.70
N GLN A 266 -2.52 7.67 3.68
CA GLN A 266 -3.31 8.62 2.90
C GLN A 266 -4.73 8.08 2.73
N ARG A 267 -5.73 8.95 2.82
CA ARG A 267 -7.14 8.67 2.56
C ARG A 267 -7.67 9.61 1.50
N MET A 268 -8.44 9.07 0.55
CA MET A 268 -9.10 9.85 -0.48
C MET A 268 -10.30 9.09 -1.04
N GLY A 269 -11.08 9.78 -1.88
CA GLY A 269 -12.18 9.15 -2.59
C GLY A 269 -11.70 8.00 -3.50
N ARG A 270 -12.30 6.80 -3.34
CA ARG A 270 -12.03 5.65 -4.21
C ARG A 270 -12.20 6.03 -5.68
N ALA A 271 -13.35 6.59 -6.03
CA ALA A 271 -13.69 6.95 -7.41
C ALA A 271 -12.67 7.95 -8.00
N TYR A 272 -12.25 8.94 -7.21
CA TYR A 272 -11.20 9.89 -7.58
C TYR A 272 -9.90 9.16 -7.90
N PHE A 273 -9.38 8.36 -6.96
CA PHE A 273 -8.08 7.70 -7.14
C PHE A 273 -8.10 6.75 -8.33
N THR A 274 -9.15 5.92 -8.45
CA THR A 274 -9.29 4.99 -9.57
C THR A 274 -9.44 5.69 -10.92
N GLY A 275 -10.12 6.84 -10.96
CA GLY A 275 -10.24 7.67 -12.15
C GLY A 275 -8.94 8.40 -12.53
N ALA A 276 -8.02 8.54 -11.59
CA ALA A 276 -6.75 9.21 -11.77
C ALA A 276 -5.56 8.26 -12.05
N LEU A 277 -5.75 6.93 -12.08
CA LEU A 277 -4.66 5.95 -12.23
C LEU A 277 -3.78 6.15 -13.46
N GLY A 278 -4.34 6.70 -14.55
CA GLY A 278 -3.62 7.01 -15.78
C GLY A 278 -2.95 8.39 -15.81
N GLN A 279 -3.13 9.23 -14.79
CA GLN A 279 -2.59 10.58 -14.76
C GLN A 279 -1.11 10.58 -14.40
N GLU A 280 -0.37 11.56 -14.93
CA GLU A 280 1.04 11.72 -14.57
C GLU A 280 1.20 12.05 -13.09
N ASN A 281 0.34 12.93 -12.58
CA ASN A 281 0.32 13.37 -11.19
C ASN A 281 -1.08 13.13 -10.61
N ILE A 282 -1.19 12.23 -9.62
CA ILE A 282 -2.44 12.05 -8.87
C ILE A 282 -2.44 13.11 -7.77
N HIS A 283 -2.90 14.32 -8.13
CA HIS A 283 -2.75 15.54 -7.34
C HIS A 283 -3.05 15.37 -5.85
N ILE A 284 -4.24 14.92 -5.46
CA ILE A 284 -4.62 14.79 -4.04
C ILE A 284 -3.68 13.79 -3.35
N TYR A 285 -3.43 12.63 -3.96
CA TYR A 285 -2.53 11.65 -3.36
C TYR A 285 -1.11 12.21 -3.15
N LEU A 286 -0.57 12.95 -4.13
CA LEU A 286 0.75 13.58 -3.97
C LEU A 286 0.77 14.59 -2.83
N HIS A 287 -0.29 15.39 -2.67
CA HIS A 287 -0.43 16.32 -1.56
C HIS A 287 -0.46 15.58 -0.21
N GLU A 288 -1.29 14.54 -0.09
CA GLU A 288 -1.38 13.75 1.15
C GLU A 288 -0.08 13.02 1.52
N VAL A 289 0.73 12.62 0.54
CA VAL A 289 2.07 12.07 0.82
C VAL A 289 3.00 13.14 1.41
N GLY A 290 2.85 14.42 1.07
CA GLY A 290 3.61 15.50 1.70
C GLY A 290 3.45 15.52 3.22
N HIS A 291 2.22 15.33 3.72
CA HIS A 291 1.91 15.24 5.14
C HIS A 291 2.56 14.04 5.83
N THR A 292 2.74 12.91 5.13
CA THR A 292 3.50 11.76 5.66
C THR A 292 4.91 12.15 6.07
N PHE A 293 5.51 13.13 5.38
CA PHE A 293 6.85 13.63 5.66
C PHE A 293 6.87 14.90 6.52
N GLY A 294 5.73 15.28 7.07
CA GLY A 294 5.58 16.41 7.98
C GLY A 294 5.40 17.77 7.31
N LEU A 295 5.16 17.82 5.99
CA LEU A 295 4.86 19.09 5.33
C LEU A 295 3.44 19.55 5.70
N ASP A 296 3.29 20.83 6.04
CA ASP A 296 2.00 21.41 6.44
C ASP A 296 1.10 21.73 5.26
N ASP A 297 -0.18 21.89 5.58
CA ASP A 297 -1.14 22.57 4.74
C ASP A 297 -0.96 24.10 4.79
N PHE A 298 -1.23 24.77 3.67
CA PHE A 298 -1.12 26.22 3.54
C PHE A 298 -2.46 26.86 3.18
N TYR A 299 -3.43 26.80 4.11
CA TYR A 299 -4.77 27.37 3.92
C TYR A 299 -4.79 28.89 4.10
N ASP A 300 -4.18 29.38 5.19
CA ASP A 300 -4.42 30.75 5.68
C ASP A 300 -3.21 31.67 5.52
N TRP A 301 -2.11 31.16 4.99
CA TRP A 301 -0.88 31.92 4.79
C TRP A 301 -0.07 31.37 3.62
N THR A 302 0.91 32.13 3.16
CA THR A 302 1.83 31.70 2.11
C THR A 302 3.21 32.31 2.38
N PRO A 303 4.31 31.54 2.26
CA PRO A 303 5.66 32.07 2.40
C PRO A 303 5.98 33.17 1.38
N THR A 304 6.84 34.10 1.76
CA THR A 304 7.22 35.26 0.97
C THR A 304 7.71 34.87 -0.42
N GLY A 305 7.09 35.47 -1.43
CA GLY A 305 7.47 35.29 -2.83
C GLY A 305 7.11 33.93 -3.44
N GLN A 306 6.38 33.07 -2.71
CA GLN A 306 5.87 31.81 -3.21
C GLN A 306 4.37 31.94 -3.48
N CYS A 307 3.85 31.28 -4.52
CA CYS A 307 2.42 31.38 -4.82
C CYS A 307 1.76 30.07 -5.24
N CYS A 308 2.50 29.18 -5.90
CA CYS A 308 1.96 27.91 -6.37
C CYS A 308 2.91 26.78 -6.04
N PHE A 309 2.46 25.90 -5.16
CA PHE A 309 3.17 24.70 -4.77
C PHE A 309 2.15 23.68 -4.24
N LEU A 310 2.46 22.40 -4.37
CA LEU A 310 1.54 21.30 -4.13
C LEU A 310 0.94 21.35 -2.72
N MET A 311 1.74 21.66 -1.71
CA MET A 311 1.28 21.73 -0.31
C MET A 311 0.34 22.92 -0.03
N LYS A 312 0.24 23.89 -0.95
CA LYS A 312 -0.84 24.86 -0.96
C LYS A 312 -1.95 24.31 -1.84
N ALA A 313 -2.86 23.57 -1.22
CA ALA A 313 -3.91 22.79 -1.88
C ALA A 313 -4.60 23.58 -3.01
N GLY A 314 -4.66 22.97 -4.20
CA GLY A 314 -5.31 23.58 -5.38
C GLY A 314 -4.46 24.59 -6.15
N SER A 315 -3.30 25.04 -5.65
CA SER A 315 -2.46 26.03 -6.35
C SER A 315 -1.49 25.42 -7.37
N ALA A 316 -1.14 24.13 -7.22
CA ALA A 316 -0.35 23.36 -8.17
C ALA A 316 -0.82 21.90 -8.20
N ALA A 317 -0.78 21.27 -9.38
CA ALA A 317 -1.20 19.87 -9.55
C ALA A 317 -0.04 18.86 -9.49
N GLN A 318 1.17 19.32 -9.18
CA GLN A 318 2.39 18.51 -9.17
C GLN A 318 3.40 19.08 -8.15
N ILE A 319 4.35 18.24 -7.71
CA ILE A 319 5.48 18.66 -6.87
C ILE A 319 6.27 19.72 -7.63
N THR A 320 6.34 20.92 -7.06
CA THR A 320 7.09 22.05 -7.60
C THR A 320 8.51 22.11 -7.05
N GLU A 321 9.31 23.05 -7.53
CA GLU A 321 10.64 23.30 -6.97
C GLU A 321 10.57 23.75 -5.50
N PHE A 322 9.57 24.54 -5.13
CA PHE A 322 9.41 24.95 -3.73
C PHE A 322 9.05 23.76 -2.84
N ASP A 323 8.13 22.88 -3.27
CA ASP A 323 7.81 21.63 -2.54
C ASP A 323 9.05 20.75 -2.34
N LYS A 324 9.85 20.58 -3.40
CA LYS A 324 11.12 19.84 -3.36
C LYS A 324 12.07 20.41 -2.31
N TRP A 325 12.20 21.72 -2.22
CA TRP A 325 13.07 22.35 -1.23
C TRP A 325 12.50 22.32 0.20
N MET A 326 11.18 22.46 0.37
CA MET A 326 10.53 22.25 1.68
C MET A 326 10.77 20.82 2.18
N PHE A 327 10.65 19.83 1.30
CA PHE A 327 10.92 18.43 1.59
C PHE A 327 12.35 18.20 2.10
N ARG A 328 13.32 18.76 1.38
CA ARG A 328 14.75 18.69 1.74
C ARG A 328 15.07 19.45 3.02
N ASP A 329 14.39 20.57 3.27
CA ASP A 329 14.57 21.36 4.47
C ASP A 329 14.05 20.62 5.72
N PHE A 330 12.94 19.90 5.59
CA PHE A 330 12.46 19.03 6.67
C PHE A 330 13.48 17.93 6.99
N TRP A 331 14.00 17.26 5.96
CA TRP A 331 15.08 16.28 6.12
C TRP A 331 16.31 16.89 6.79
N ARG A 332 16.74 18.09 6.39
CA ARG A 332 17.90 18.79 6.98
C ARG A 332 17.78 18.90 8.50
N HIS A 333 16.58 19.18 8.99
CA HIS A 333 16.35 19.33 10.43
C HIS A 333 16.17 18.00 11.16
N LEU A 334 15.92 16.89 10.47
CA LEU A 334 15.70 15.59 11.10
C LEU A 334 16.87 14.62 10.98
N LYS A 335 17.73 14.76 9.96
CA LYS A 335 18.75 13.78 9.60
C LYS A 335 19.71 13.41 10.75
N TYR A 336 19.99 14.37 11.65
CA TYR A 336 20.88 14.16 12.80
C TYR A 336 20.43 13.00 13.69
N ARG A 337 19.12 12.70 13.73
CA ARG A 337 18.56 11.58 14.49
C ARG A 337 19.06 10.22 14.03
N TYR A 338 19.54 10.13 12.79
CA TYR A 338 20.03 8.91 12.18
C TYR A 338 21.56 8.87 12.09
N GLY A 339 22.25 9.80 12.76
CA GLY A 339 23.72 9.91 12.74
C GLY A 339 24.28 10.46 11.42
N LEU A 340 23.51 11.32 10.75
CA LEU A 340 23.82 11.93 9.44
C LEU A 340 23.89 13.45 9.48
#